data_AF-A0A7C4M6J2-F1
#
_entry.id   AF-A0A7C4M6J2-F1
#
_cell.length_a   1.000
_cell.length_b   1.000
_cell.length_c   1.000
_cell.angle_alpha   90.00
_cell.angle_beta   90.00
_cell.angle_gamma   90.00
#
_symmetry.space_group_name_H-M   'P 1'
#
loop_
_entity.id
_entity.type
_entity.pdbx_description
1 polymer ?
#
loop_
_entity_poly.entity_id
_entity_poly.type
_entity_poly.pdbx_seq_one_letter_code
_entity_poly.pdbx_strand_id
1 'polypeptide(L)'
;MSRGEFMRADYVNLVNTHITPVGFTYHAPESLEEALELLNEYRGQARVLAGGTDLIVDMKLRRKEPKHIISLTKIKELNYIIEEDKGVRI
;
A
#
# COMPACT_ATOMS: atom_id res chain seq x y z
N MET A 1 18.15 -1.12 -26.47
CA MET A 1 17.84 -1.80 -25.19
C MET A 1 18.21 -3.26 -25.35
N SER A 2 19.16 -3.76 -24.55
CA SER A 2 19.72 -5.11 -24.75
C SER A 2 19.08 -6.14 -23.83
N ARG A 3 19.08 -7.41 -24.27
CA ARG A 3 18.50 -8.58 -23.58
C ARG A 3 19.01 -8.77 -22.13
N GLY A 4 20.16 -8.17 -21.78
CA GLY A 4 20.76 -8.24 -20.44
C GLY A 4 20.18 -7.24 -19.42
N GLU A 5 19.56 -6.14 -19.86
CA GLU A 5 18.86 -5.21 -18.94
C GLU A 5 17.53 -5.79 -18.46
N PHE A 6 16.86 -6.57 -19.33
CA PHE A 6 15.58 -7.21 -19.02
C PHE A 6 15.72 -8.28 -17.92
N MET A 7 16.77 -9.12 -17.98
CA MET A 7 16.99 -10.19 -16.99
C MET A 7 17.37 -9.69 -15.58
N ARG A 8 17.95 -8.48 -15.46
CA ARG A 8 18.32 -7.92 -14.16
C ARG A 8 17.11 -7.43 -13.36
N ALA A 9 16.10 -6.88 -14.02
CA ALA A 9 14.89 -6.40 -13.36
C ALA A 9 14.07 -7.56 -12.77
N ASP A 10 14.00 -8.70 -13.47
CA ASP A 10 13.25 -9.87 -13.02
C ASP A 10 13.91 -10.58 -11.82
N TYR A 11 15.25 -10.60 -11.76
CA TYR A 11 15.98 -11.27 -10.68
C TYR A 11 15.86 -10.56 -9.33
N VAL A 12 15.74 -9.22 -9.34
CA VAL A 12 15.54 -8.42 -8.11
C VAL A 12 14.17 -8.70 -7.48
N ASN A 13 13.16 -9.00 -8.30
CA ASN A 13 11.81 -9.33 -7.81
C ASN A 13 11.66 -10.78 -7.30
N LEU A 14 12.63 -11.66 -7.58
CA LEU A 14 12.63 -13.08 -7.16
C LEU A 14 13.23 -13.32 -5.78
N VAL A 15 13.92 -12.33 -5.19
CA VAL A 15 14.53 -12.43 -3.87
C VAL A 15 13.77 -11.53 -2.87
N ASN A 16 13.23 -12.14 -1.82
CA ASN A 16 12.35 -11.51 -0.80
C ASN A 16 12.98 -10.34 0.00
N THR A 17 14.21 -9.93 -0.32
CA THR A 17 14.97 -8.93 0.47
C THR A 17 14.86 -7.51 -0.07
N HIS A 18 14.44 -7.30 -1.34
CA HIS A 18 14.11 -5.99 -1.89
C HIS A 18 12.63 -5.97 -2.29
N ILE A 19 11.78 -5.48 -1.39
CA ILE A 19 10.31 -5.63 -1.52
C ILE A 19 9.77 -4.87 -2.74
N THR A 20 10.40 -3.75 -3.15
CA THR A 20 10.05 -3.03 -4.39
C THR A 20 11.29 -2.34 -5.00
N PRO A 21 11.52 -2.41 -6.32
CA PRO A 21 12.58 -1.65 -7.00
C PRO A 21 12.23 -0.16 -7.16
N VAL A 22 11.01 0.23 -6.80
CA VAL A 22 10.49 1.60 -6.88
C VAL A 22 10.42 2.19 -5.49
N GLY A 23 11.03 3.36 -5.30
CA GLY A 23 10.95 4.12 -4.06
C GLY A 23 9.57 4.74 -3.87
N PHE A 24 9.08 4.70 -2.64
CA PHE A 24 7.82 5.33 -2.23
C PHE A 24 7.99 5.97 -0.85
N THR A 25 7.18 6.99 -0.55
CA THR A 25 7.05 7.55 0.79
C THR A 25 5.98 6.78 1.55
N TYR A 26 6.31 6.36 2.76
CA TYR A 26 5.39 5.66 3.65
C TYR A 26 4.84 6.60 4.71
N HIS A 27 3.51 6.61 4.83
CA HIS A 27 2.77 7.36 5.83
C HIS A 27 2.03 6.39 6.74
N ALA A 28 2.07 6.62 8.05
CA ALA A 28 1.38 5.80 9.05
C ALA A 28 0.54 6.68 9.98
N PRO A 29 -0.55 7.28 9.44
CA PRO A 29 -1.44 8.13 10.21
C PRO A 29 -2.08 7.38 11.38
N GLU A 30 -2.38 8.10 12.45
CA GLU A 30 -2.97 7.52 13.66
C GLU A 30 -4.48 7.81 13.78
N SER A 31 -5.04 8.59 12.85
CA SER A 31 -6.47 8.90 12.78
C SER A 31 -7.02 8.81 11.36
N LEU A 32 -8.35 8.68 11.24
CA LEU A 32 -9.03 8.69 9.96
C LEU A 32 -8.90 10.04 9.24
N GLU A 33 -8.92 11.14 10.00
CA GLU A 33 -8.80 12.50 9.47
C GLU A 33 -7.45 12.71 8.77
N GLU A 34 -6.34 12.37 9.44
CA GLU A 34 -5.00 12.49 8.88
C GLU A 34 -4.84 11.62 7.61
N ALA A 35 -5.39 10.41 7.62
CA ALA A 35 -5.37 9.54 6.45
C ALA A 35 -6.12 10.13 5.26
N LEU A 36 -7.27 10.75 5.50
CA LEU A 36 -8.08 11.41 4.46
C LEU A 36 -7.40 12.67 3.92
N GLU A 37 -6.74 13.45 4.78
CA GLU A 37 -5.95 14.61 4.39
C GLU A 37 -4.81 14.19 3.46
N LEU A 38 -4.01 13.18 3.84
CA LEU A 38 -2.93 12.63 3.02
C LEU A 38 -3.44 12.07 1.69
N LEU A 39 -4.58 11.38 1.70
CA LEU A 39 -5.21 10.87 0.47
C LEU A 39 -5.64 12.00 -0.47
N ASN A 40 -6.13 13.10 0.09
CA ASN A 40 -6.51 14.27 -0.68
C ASN A 40 -5.30 15.04 -1.21
N GLU A 41 -4.26 15.22 -0.38
CA GLU A 41 -2.99 15.86 -0.76
C GLU A 41 -2.31 15.10 -1.92
N TYR A 42 -2.21 13.78 -1.81
CA TYR A 42 -1.53 12.92 -2.79
C TYR A 42 -2.47 12.26 -3.79
N ARG A 43 -3.62 12.89 -4.08
CA ARG A 43 -4.66 12.34 -4.96
C ARG A 43 -4.06 11.83 -6.29
N GLY A 44 -4.43 10.61 -6.66
CA GLY A 44 -3.95 9.93 -7.87
C GLY A 44 -2.57 9.26 -7.73
N GLN A 45 -1.73 9.72 -6.80
CA GLN A 45 -0.36 9.21 -6.58
C GLN A 45 -0.24 8.33 -5.32
N ALA A 46 -1.20 8.44 -4.40
CA ALA A 46 -1.28 7.61 -3.20
C ALA A 46 -2.07 6.31 -3.41
N ARG A 47 -1.70 5.27 -2.65
CA ARG A 47 -2.50 4.06 -2.44
C ARG A 47 -2.55 3.73 -0.95
N VAL A 48 -3.68 3.18 -0.53
CA VAL A 48 -3.91 2.74 0.84
C VAL A 48 -3.33 1.34 1.05
N LEU A 49 -2.64 1.15 2.18
CA LEU A 49 -2.14 -0.15 2.63
C LEU A 49 -2.93 -0.62 3.87
N ALA A 50 -3.74 -1.66 3.67
CA ALA A 50 -4.33 -2.44 4.76
C ALA A 50 -3.46 -3.68 5.03
N GLY A 51 -3.95 -4.89 4.74
CA GLY A 51 -3.20 -6.15 4.93
C GLY A 51 -2.04 -6.38 3.94
N GLY A 52 -1.96 -5.62 2.85
CA GLY A 52 -0.84 -5.66 1.90
C GLY A 52 -0.84 -6.79 0.87
N THR A 53 -1.69 -7.81 1.00
CA THR A 53 -1.75 -8.95 0.06
C THR A 53 -1.96 -8.53 -1.40
N ASP A 54 -2.79 -7.51 -1.65
CA ASP A 54 -3.01 -7.01 -3.01
C ASP A 54 -1.96 -5.98 -3.42
N LEU A 55 -1.84 -4.89 -2.65
CA LEU A 55 -1.01 -3.75 -3.04
C LEU A 55 0.48 -4.12 -3.13
N ILE A 56 1.01 -4.87 -2.16
CA ILE A 56 2.43 -5.23 -2.16
C ILE A 56 2.75 -6.21 -3.30
N VAL A 57 1.85 -7.14 -3.60
CA VAL A 57 2.00 -8.04 -4.74
C VAL A 57 1.95 -7.27 -6.06
N ASP A 58 1.00 -6.34 -6.22
CA ASP A 58 0.92 -5.47 -7.40
C ASP A 58 2.18 -4.61 -7.58
N MET A 59 2.79 -4.14 -6.48
CA MET A 59 4.03 -3.36 -6.52
C MET A 59 5.24 -4.21 -6.88
N LYS A 60 5.36 -5.44 -6.34
CA LYS A 60 6.39 -6.41 -6.73
C LYS A 60 6.32 -6.76 -8.22
N LEU A 61 5.10 -6.88 -8.75
CA LEU A 61 4.84 -7.16 -10.16
C LEU A 61 4.82 -5.89 -11.04
N ARG A 62 5.12 -4.71 -10.47
CA ARG A 62 5.11 -3.40 -11.14
C ARG A 62 3.80 -3.06 -11.86
N ARG A 63 2.69 -3.63 -11.41
CA ARG A 63 1.33 -3.30 -11.90
C ARG A 63 0.84 -1.97 -11.31
N LYS A 64 1.33 -1.65 -10.10
CA LYS A 64 1.09 -0.37 -9.43
C LYS A 64 2.43 0.16 -8.92
N GLU A 65 2.68 1.44 -9.20
CA GLU A 65 3.88 2.14 -8.75
C GLU A 65 3.48 3.44 -8.03
N PRO A 66 2.80 3.36 -6.87
CA PRO A 66 2.40 4.55 -6.12
C PRO A 66 3.63 5.26 -5.56
N LYS A 67 3.60 6.60 -5.54
CA LYS A 67 4.65 7.40 -4.89
C LYS A 67 4.44 7.49 -3.39
N HIS A 68 3.20 7.34 -2.93
CA HIS A 68 2.82 7.42 -1.53
C HIS A 68 2.01 6.20 -1.12
N ILE A 69 2.39 5.60 0.01
CA ILE A 69 1.63 4.54 0.65
C ILE A 69 1.12 5.07 1.99
N ILE A 70 -0.19 4.96 2.21
CA ILE A 70 -0.84 5.39 3.44
C ILE A 70 -1.35 4.15 4.16
N SER A 71 -0.72 3.81 5.28
CA SER A 71 -1.07 2.65 6.08
C SER A 71 -2.28 2.91 6.97
N LEU A 72 -3.21 1.96 7.01
CA LEU A 72 -4.36 2.00 7.92
C LEU A 72 -4.09 1.33 9.26
N THR A 73 -2.97 0.62 9.41
CA THR A 73 -2.71 -0.28 10.55
C THR A 73 -2.75 0.41 11.91
N LYS A 74 -2.46 1.71 11.97
CA LYS A 74 -2.46 2.48 13.23
C LYS A 74 -3.79 3.18 13.55
N ILE A 75 -4.73 3.20 12.62
CA ILE A 75 -6.03 3.89 12.78
C ILE A 75 -6.96 2.98 13.56
N LYS A 76 -7.11 3.25 14.86
CA LYS A 76 -7.88 2.38 15.77
C LYS A 76 -9.37 2.38 15.44
N GLU A 77 -9.88 3.47 14.87
CA GLU A 77 -11.27 3.64 14.46
C GLU A 77 -11.69 2.66 13.36
N LEU A 78 -10.74 2.02 12.66
CA LEU A 78 -10.99 1.03 11.61
C LEU A 78 -10.87 -0.43 12.09
N ASN A 79 -10.56 -0.66 13.37
CA ASN A 79 -10.36 -2.00 13.91
C ASN A 79 -11.44 -2.33 14.95
N TYR A 80 -12.60 -2.75 14.47
CA TYR A 80 -13.72 -3.10 15.34
C TYR A 80 -14.61 -4.18 14.71
N ILE A 81 -15.39 -4.84 15.55
CA ILE A 81 -16.54 -5.66 15.16
C ILE A 81 -17.63 -5.28 16.16
N ILE A 82 -18.73 -4.72 15.67
CA ILE A 82 -19.81 -4.18 16.52
C ILE A 82 -21.12 -4.80 16.06
N GLU A 83 -21.85 -5.42 16.99
CA GLU A 83 -23.21 -5.88 16.76
C GLU A 83 -24.18 -4.71 16.92
N GLU A 84 -25.06 -4.53 15.94
CA GLU A 84 -26.12 -3.52 15.91
C GLU A 84 -27.46 -4.23 15.66
N ASP A 85 -28.59 -3.58 15.97
CA ASP A 85 -29.93 -4.18 15.89
C ASP A 85 -30.26 -4.82 14.52
N LYS A 86 -29.58 -4.38 13.45
CA LYS A 86 -29.83 -4.81 12.07
C LYS A 86 -28.67 -5.59 11.44
N GLY A 87 -27.61 -5.89 12.18
CA GLY A 87 -26.47 -6.64 11.64
C GLY A 87 -25.17 -6.37 12.38
N VAL A 88 -24.05 -6.67 11.70
CA VAL A 88 -22.71 -6.50 12.24
C VAL A 88 -21.97 -5.46 11.43
N ARG A 89 -21.43 -4.44 12.09
CA ARG A 89 -20.53 -3.44 11.51
C ARG A 89 -19.09 -3.91 11.72
N ILE A 90 -18.32 -3.94 10.62
CA ILE A 90 -16.91 -4.33 10.56
C ILE A 90 -16.10 -3.31 9.79
#